data_AF-A0AAU5PAK8-F1
#
_entry.id   AF-A0AAU5PAK8-F1
#
_cell.length_a   1.000
_cell.length_b   1.000
_cell.length_c   1.000
_cell.angle_alpha   90.00
_cell.angle_beta   90.00
_cell.angle_gamma   90.00
#
_symmetry.space_group_name_H-M   'P 1'
#
loop_
_entity.id
_entity.type
_entity.pdbx_description
1 polymer ?
#
loop_
_entity_poly.entity_id
_entity_poly.type
_entity_poly.pdbx_seq_one_letter_code
_entity_poly.pdbx_strand_id
1 'polypeptide(L)'
;MSDQNDRAADLWSGIDDLWTWLDRIDPLDGKEGMLLCMLKLSEEVGEVAQAVIGVTGQNPRKGVTHTWEDVQGELCDVVISALVALRTLTPDTREVFSGHLARVMERSLGPSAVVHPEDLPTPRGVGEAR
;
A
#
# COMPACT_ATOMS: atom_id res chain seq x y z
N MET A 1 -11.53 -34.54 -16.57
CA MET A 1 -10.29 -34.35 -15.78
C MET A 1 -9.99 -32.88 -15.80
N SER A 2 -10.52 -32.20 -14.77
CA SER A 2 -10.08 -30.94 -14.18
C SER A 2 -9.81 -29.75 -15.11
N ASP A 3 -10.86 -28.97 -15.38
CA ASP A 3 -10.81 -27.51 -15.63
C ASP A 3 -10.42 -26.75 -14.34
N GLN A 4 -9.42 -27.25 -13.62
CA GLN A 4 -8.86 -26.65 -12.42
C GLN A 4 -7.75 -25.69 -12.83
N ASN A 5 -8.06 -24.76 -13.74
CA ASN A 5 -7.28 -23.54 -13.91
C ASN A 5 -8.18 -22.42 -13.40
N ASP A 6 -8.41 -22.50 -12.09
CA ASP A 6 -9.01 -21.49 -11.23
C ASP A 6 -8.46 -20.13 -11.67
N ARG A 7 -9.32 -19.33 -12.29
CA ARG A 7 -9.03 -17.92 -12.50
C ARG A 7 -8.65 -17.37 -11.14
N ALA A 8 -7.41 -16.91 -10.98
CA ALA A 8 -7.09 -16.01 -9.88
C ALA A 8 -8.24 -14.99 -9.82
N ALA A 9 -8.91 -14.89 -8.67
CA ALA A 9 -10.01 -13.95 -8.52
C ALA A 9 -9.53 -12.59 -9.04
N ASP A 10 -10.31 -11.95 -9.93
CA ASP A 10 -10.01 -10.58 -10.32
C ASP A 10 -9.88 -9.78 -9.03
N LEU A 11 -8.83 -8.95 -8.90
CA LEU A 11 -8.49 -8.25 -7.65
C LEU A 11 -9.75 -7.66 -7.00
N TRP A 12 -10.58 -7.01 -7.81
CA TRP A 12 -11.81 -6.37 -7.38
C TRP A 12 -12.86 -7.36 -6.87
N SER A 13 -13.05 -8.50 -7.54
CA SER A 13 -13.92 -9.56 -7.03
C SER A 13 -13.43 -10.14 -5.71
N GLY A 14 -12.11 -10.28 -5.53
CA GLY A 14 -11.52 -10.72 -4.27
C GLY A 14 -11.72 -9.71 -3.14
N ILE A 15 -11.56 -8.42 -3.42
CA ILE A 15 -11.81 -7.35 -2.44
C ILE A 15 -13.31 -7.29 -2.07
N ASP A 16 -14.21 -7.41 -3.03
CA ASP A 16 -15.66 -7.47 -2.77
C ASP A 16 -16.04 -8.70 -1.93
N ASP A 17 -15.47 -9.86 -2.22
CA ASP A 17 -15.71 -11.08 -1.43
C ASP A 17 -15.22 -10.94 0.01
N LEU A 18 -14.02 -10.37 0.22
CA LEU A 18 -13.46 -10.08 1.55
C LEU A 18 -14.33 -9.08 2.32
N TRP A 19 -14.72 -7.99 1.66
CA TRP A 19 -15.59 -6.97 2.26
C TRP A 19 -16.94 -7.56 2.66
N THR A 20 -17.56 -8.35 1.76
CA THR A 20 -18.86 -9.01 2.03
C THR A 20 -18.73 -10.04 3.15
N TRP A 21 -17.58 -10.71 3.27
CA TRP A 21 -17.32 -11.63 4.38
C TRP A 21 -17.19 -10.90 5.72
N LEU A 22 -16.47 -9.77 5.76
CA LEU A 22 -16.36 -8.93 6.96
C LEU A 22 -17.72 -8.37 7.39
N ASP A 23 -18.49 -7.83 6.44
CA ASP A 23 -19.81 -7.27 6.66
C ASP A 23 -20.80 -8.27 7.29
N ARG A 24 -20.63 -9.57 6.98
CA ARG A 24 -21.45 -10.64 7.60
C ARG A 24 -21.05 -11.00 9.02
N ILE A 25 -19.77 -10.87 9.37
CA ILE A 25 -19.25 -11.27 10.69
C ILE A 25 -19.43 -10.14 11.70
N ASP A 26 -19.14 -8.92 11.28
CA ASP A 26 -19.25 -7.72 12.09
C ASP A 26 -19.61 -6.56 11.17
N PRO A 27 -20.91 -6.21 11.05
CA PRO A 27 -21.36 -5.13 10.16
C PRO A 27 -20.59 -3.86 10.46
N LEU A 28 -19.76 -3.43 9.50
CA LEU A 28 -18.85 -2.28 9.64
C LEU A 28 -19.61 -0.96 9.44
N ASP A 29 -20.80 -0.87 10.01
CA ASP A 29 -21.76 0.19 9.74
C ASP A 29 -21.30 1.51 10.36
N GLY A 30 -21.32 2.58 9.56
CA GLY A 30 -21.11 3.94 10.03
C GLY A 30 -19.66 4.24 10.45
N LYS A 31 -19.51 5.05 11.50
CA LYS A 31 -18.20 5.62 11.90
C LYS A 31 -17.29 4.60 12.58
N GLU A 32 -17.85 3.64 13.31
CA GLU A 32 -17.08 2.66 14.08
C GLU A 32 -16.39 1.64 13.16
N GLY A 33 -17.09 1.10 12.18
CA GLY A 33 -16.49 0.21 11.18
C GLY A 33 -15.35 0.88 10.38
N MET A 34 -15.51 2.17 10.08
CA MET A 34 -14.44 2.95 9.47
C MET A 34 -13.21 3.09 10.38
N LEU A 35 -13.41 3.37 11.66
CA LEU A 35 -12.31 3.45 12.63
C LEU A 35 -11.57 2.11 12.74
N LEU A 36 -12.30 0.99 12.78
CA LEU A 36 -11.70 -0.34 12.82
C LEU A 36 -10.87 -0.64 11.56
N CYS A 37 -11.36 -0.27 10.38
CA CYS A 37 -10.58 -0.40 9.13
C CYS A 37 -9.27 0.40 9.18
N MET A 38 -9.29 1.62 9.74
CA MET A 38 -8.09 2.44 9.88
C MET A 38 -7.11 1.88 10.92
N LEU A 39 -7.62 1.30 12.01
CA LEU A 39 -6.80 0.62 13.01
C LEU A 39 -6.14 -0.63 12.43
N LYS A 40 -6.89 -1.44 11.68
CA LYS A 40 -6.35 -2.62 10.99
C LYS A 40 -5.26 -2.24 9.99
N LEU A 41 -5.48 -1.20 9.18
CA LEU A 41 -4.45 -0.69 8.28
C LEU A 41 -3.18 -0.26 9.03
N SER A 42 -3.31 0.34 10.22
CA SER A 42 -2.17 0.74 11.05
C SER A 42 -1.42 -0.47 11.64
N GLU A 43 -2.14 -1.55 11.97
CA GLU A 43 -1.57 -2.82 12.40
C GLU A 43 -0.68 -3.42 11.29
N GLU A 44 -1.20 -3.55 10.06
CA GLU A 44 -0.43 -4.12 8.93
C GLU A 44 0.85 -3.32 8.62
N VAL A 45 0.79 -1.99 8.71
CA VAL A 45 1.98 -1.14 8.55
C VAL A 45 3.03 -1.44 9.63
N GLY A 46 2.59 -1.76 10.85
CA GLY A 46 3.45 -2.21 11.94
C GLY A 46 4.08 -3.58 11.66
N GLU A 47 3.34 -4.50 11.04
CA GLU A 47 3.84 -5.82 10.64
C GLU A 47 4.90 -5.72 9.54
N VAL A 48 4.69 -4.86 8.53
CA VAL A 48 5.74 -4.51 7.55
C VAL A 48 7.01 -4.02 8.24
N ALA A 49 6.88 -3.10 9.21
CA ALA A 49 8.04 -2.60 9.95
C ALA A 49 8.74 -3.72 10.74
N GLN A 50 7.97 -4.61 11.36
CA GLN A 50 8.49 -5.77 12.07
C GLN A 50 9.24 -6.73 11.13
N ALA A 51 8.69 -7.04 9.96
CA ALA A 51 9.31 -7.90 8.96
C ALA A 51 10.61 -7.28 8.43
N VAL A 52 10.63 -5.97 8.16
CA VAL A 52 11.83 -5.24 7.73
C VAL A 52 12.92 -5.29 8.81
N ILE A 53 12.58 -5.04 10.08
CA ILE A 53 13.53 -5.17 11.20
C ILE A 53 14.05 -6.61 11.30
N GLY A 54 13.17 -7.59 11.05
CA GLY A 54 13.48 -9.01 11.05
C GLY A 54 14.46 -9.43 9.95
N VAL A 55 14.26 -8.99 8.70
CA VAL A 55 15.14 -9.35 7.58
C VAL A 55 16.47 -8.61 7.62
N THR A 56 16.47 -7.37 8.13
CA THR A 56 17.69 -6.56 8.28
C THR A 56 18.52 -6.93 9.50
N GLY A 57 17.98 -7.77 10.40
CA GLY A 57 18.66 -8.21 11.62
C GLY A 57 18.90 -7.09 12.64
N GLN A 58 18.15 -5.98 12.56
CA GLN A 58 18.38 -4.79 13.38
C GLN A 58 18.04 -5.01 14.87
N ASN A 59 17.43 -6.13 15.23
CA ASN A 59 17.23 -6.54 16.62
C ASN A 59 18.41 -7.40 17.12
N PRO A 60 19.35 -6.85 17.93
CA PRO A 60 20.56 -7.57 18.32
C PRO A 60 20.28 -8.82 19.18
N ARG A 61 19.08 -8.93 19.77
CA ARG A 61 18.69 -10.09 20.59
C ARG A 61 18.15 -11.25 19.78
N LYS A 62 17.74 -11.03 18.53
CA LYS A 62 17.07 -12.04 17.69
C LYS A 62 17.80 -12.34 16.38
N GLY A 63 18.71 -11.46 15.92
CA GLY A 63 19.36 -11.63 14.62
C GLY A 63 18.35 -11.54 13.47
N VAL A 64 18.64 -12.22 12.36
CA VAL A 64 17.72 -12.29 11.21
C VAL A 64 16.60 -13.29 11.51
N THR A 65 15.35 -12.82 11.47
CA THR A 65 14.16 -13.64 11.81
C THR A 65 13.15 -13.76 10.69
N HIS A 66 13.26 -12.92 9.66
CA HIS A 66 12.34 -12.88 8.52
C HIS A 66 13.13 -12.90 7.22
N THR A 67 12.42 -13.14 6.14
CA THR A 67 12.86 -13.13 4.75
C THR A 67 12.31 -11.89 4.04
N TRP A 68 12.80 -11.63 2.82
CA TRP A 68 12.21 -10.57 2.00
C TRP A 68 10.85 -10.98 1.43
N GLU A 69 10.56 -12.27 1.36
CA GLU A 69 9.25 -12.81 1.04
C GLU A 69 8.22 -12.46 2.13
N ASP A 70 8.61 -12.51 3.40
CA ASP A 70 7.73 -12.08 4.50
C ASP A 70 7.38 -10.59 4.35
N VAL A 71 8.35 -9.73 4.06
CA VAL A 71 8.11 -8.29 3.80
C VAL A 71 7.14 -8.09 2.63
N GLN A 72 7.23 -8.90 1.58
CA GLN A 72 6.30 -8.83 0.45
C GLN A 72 4.88 -9.21 0.87
N GLY A 73 4.73 -10.25 1.70
CA GLY A 73 3.45 -10.66 2.29
C GLY A 73 2.80 -9.51 3.07
N GLU A 74 3.54 -8.92 4.01
CA GLU A 74 3.02 -7.82 4.83
C GLU A 74 2.63 -6.59 3.98
N LEU A 75 3.38 -6.31 2.90
CA LEU A 75 3.01 -5.24 1.96
C LEU A 75 1.72 -5.56 1.20
N CYS A 76 1.49 -6.82 0.84
CA CYS A 76 0.22 -7.25 0.26
C CYS A 76 -0.92 -7.07 1.26
N ASP A 77 -0.72 -7.40 2.53
CA ASP A 77 -1.74 -7.25 3.58
C ASP A 77 -2.11 -5.78 3.83
N VAL A 78 -1.13 -4.86 3.77
CA VAL A 78 -1.39 -3.41 3.76
C VAL A 78 -2.26 -3.00 2.57
N VAL A 79 -1.93 -3.46 1.36
CA VAL A 79 -2.68 -3.10 0.14
C VAL A 79 -4.11 -3.64 0.21
N ILE A 80 -4.28 -4.90 0.63
CA ILE A 80 -5.60 -5.53 0.77
C ILE A 80 -6.43 -4.77 1.81
N SER A 81 -5.87 -4.50 2.99
CA SER A 81 -6.54 -3.76 4.06
C SER A 81 -6.95 -2.35 3.63
N ALA A 82 -6.09 -1.65 2.88
CA ALA A 82 -6.41 -0.33 2.34
C ALA A 82 -7.56 -0.37 1.30
N LEU A 83 -7.57 -1.38 0.43
CA LEU A 83 -8.63 -1.56 -0.58
C LEU A 83 -9.96 -1.95 0.06
N VAL A 84 -9.96 -2.82 1.07
CA VAL A 84 -11.16 -3.15 1.85
C VAL A 84 -11.69 -1.91 2.58
N ALA A 85 -10.81 -1.12 3.20
CA ALA A 85 -11.21 0.13 3.85
C ALA A 85 -11.83 1.14 2.86
N LEU A 86 -11.26 1.25 1.65
CA LEU A 86 -11.82 2.06 0.58
C LEU A 86 -13.20 1.53 0.14
N ARG A 87 -13.38 0.21 0.11
CA ARG A 87 -14.67 -0.44 -0.20
C ARG A 87 -15.75 -0.21 0.84
N THR A 88 -15.36 -0.04 2.10
CA THR A 88 -16.25 0.42 3.16
C THR A 88 -16.65 1.89 3.00
N LEU A 89 -15.78 2.73 2.42
CA LEU A 89 -16.11 4.15 2.15
C LEU A 89 -17.00 4.33 0.92
N THR A 90 -16.84 3.49 -0.10
CA THR A 90 -17.54 3.65 -1.37
C THR A 90 -17.71 2.31 -2.11
N PRO A 91 -18.89 2.03 -2.70
CA PRO A 91 -19.04 0.89 -3.59
C PRO A 91 -18.20 1.01 -4.87
N ASP A 92 -17.88 2.23 -5.31
CA ASP A 92 -17.14 2.50 -6.56
C ASP A 92 -15.61 2.41 -6.37
N THR A 93 -15.15 1.44 -5.56
CA THR A 93 -13.73 1.34 -5.13
C THR A 93 -12.78 1.27 -6.31
N ARG A 94 -13.13 0.48 -7.32
CA ARG A 94 -12.34 0.27 -8.53
C ARG A 94 -12.11 1.58 -9.27
N GLU A 95 -13.18 2.35 -9.51
CA GLU A 95 -13.16 3.61 -10.23
C GLU A 95 -12.38 4.66 -9.46
N VAL A 96 -12.61 4.76 -8.14
CA VAL A 96 -11.92 5.72 -7.26
C VAL A 96 -10.43 5.44 -7.22
N PHE A 97 -10.03 4.18 -7.02
CA PHE A 97 -8.61 3.79 -6.99
C PHE A 97 -7.95 4.03 -8.35
N SER A 98 -8.55 3.50 -9.44
CA SER A 98 -7.97 3.59 -10.78
C SER A 98 -7.83 5.04 -11.24
N GLY A 99 -8.85 5.87 -10.96
CA GLY A 99 -8.81 7.30 -11.26
C GLY A 99 -7.75 8.04 -10.44
N HIS A 100 -7.57 7.69 -9.16
CA HIS A 100 -6.52 8.28 -8.34
C HIS A 100 -5.12 7.88 -8.83
N LEU A 101 -4.92 6.60 -9.13
CA LEU A 101 -3.66 6.09 -9.66
C LEU A 101 -3.27 6.78 -10.97
N ALA A 102 -4.22 6.92 -11.91
CA ALA A 102 -3.98 7.61 -13.18
C ALA A 102 -3.50 9.07 -12.98
N ARG A 103 -4.11 9.81 -12.04
CA ARG A 103 -3.67 11.18 -11.71
C ARG A 103 -2.28 11.23 -11.10
N VAL A 104 -1.93 10.26 -10.24
CA VAL A 104 -0.57 10.16 -9.67
C VAL A 104 0.45 9.86 -10.77
N MET A 105 0.14 8.92 -11.67
CA MET A 105 0.99 8.58 -12.81
C MET A 105 1.22 9.78 -13.73
N GLU A 106 0.18 10.53 -14.09
CA GLU A 106 0.30 11.74 -14.91
C GLU A 106 1.23 12.77 -14.26
N ARG A 107 1.07 13.01 -12.95
CA ARG A 107 1.91 13.95 -12.20
C ARG A 107 3.37 13.50 -12.10
N SER A 108 3.62 12.20 -11.92
CA SER A 108 4.94 11.66 -11.63
C SER A 108 5.74 11.30 -12.88
N LEU A 109 5.07 10.88 -13.96
CA LEU A 109 5.69 10.38 -15.20
C LEU A 109 5.42 11.29 -16.41
N GLY A 110 4.66 12.37 -16.25
CA GLY A 110 4.39 13.34 -17.31
C GLY A 110 5.64 14.12 -17.75
N PRO A 111 5.58 14.82 -18.90
CA PRO A 111 6.74 15.45 -19.55
C PRO A 111 7.51 16.48 -18.70
N SER A 112 6.92 17.02 -17.62
CA SER A 112 7.59 17.95 -16.69
C SER A 112 8.41 17.29 -15.58
N ALA A 113 8.44 15.96 -15.47
CA ALA A 113 9.22 15.26 -14.44
C ALA A 113 10.74 15.24 -14.75
N VAL A 114 11.14 15.58 -15.98
CA VAL A 114 12.55 15.71 -16.38
C VAL A 114 12.96 17.16 -16.22
N VAL A 115 13.59 17.52 -15.10
CA VAL A 115 14.39 18.75 -15.05
C VAL A 115 15.64 18.48 -15.89
N HIS A 116 15.78 19.17 -17.02
CA HIS A 116 16.99 19.08 -17.82
C HIS A 116 18.17 19.69 -17.02
N PRO A 117 19.38 19.10 -17.05
CA PRO A 117 20.53 19.62 -16.33
C PRO A 117 20.89 21.08 -16.67
N GLU A 118 20.42 21.58 -17.81
CA GLU A 118 20.64 22.95 -18.29
C GLU A 118 19.76 24.00 -17.61
N ASP A 119 18.67 23.58 -16.94
CA ASP A 119 17.75 24.47 -16.22
C ASP A 119 18.16 24.72 -14.76
N LEU A 120 19.30 24.17 -14.32
CA LEU A 120 19.84 24.41 -12.98
C LEU A 120 20.48 25.81 -12.89
N PRO A 121 20.04 26.68 -11.96
CA PRO A 121 20.69 27.96 -11.76
C PRO A 121 22.15 27.76 -11.30
N THR A 122 23.08 28.45 -11.96
CA THR A 122 24.52 28.36 -11.64
C THR A 122 24.76 28.63 -10.15
N PRO A 123 25.54 27.78 -9.45
CA PRO A 123 25.77 27.93 -8.03
C PRO A 123 26.45 29.27 -7.73
N ARG A 124 25.84 30.06 -6.85
CA ARG A 124 26.46 31.28 -6.34
C ARG A 124 27.70 30.89 -5.54
N GLY A 125 28.85 31.45 -5.93
CA GLY A 125 30.15 31.16 -5.34
C GLY A 125 30.15 31.32 -3.83
N VAL A 126 30.59 30.26 -3.15
CA VAL A 126 30.79 30.27 -1.70
C VAL A 126 32.01 31.15 -1.42
N GLY A 127 31.77 32.30 -0.78
CA GLY A 127 32.84 33.17 -0.29
C GLY A 127 33.69 32.45 0.75
N GLU A 128 35.00 32.52 0.58
CA GLU A 128 36.02 32.02 1.50
C GLU A 128 35.81 32.60 2.90
N ALA A 129 35.61 31.72 3.89
CA ALA A 129 35.71 32.09 5.30
C ALA A 129 37.12 31.76 5.79
N ARG A 130 37.81 32.81 6.26
CA ARG A 130 39.08 32.76 6.98
C ARG A 130 38.94 32.17 8.37
#